data_AF-B2D290-F1
#
_entry.id   AF-B2D290-F1
#
_cell.length_a   1.000
_cell.length_b   1.000
_cell.length_c   1.000
_cell.angle_alpha   90.00
_cell.angle_beta   90.00
_cell.angle_gamma   90.00
#
_symmetry.space_group_name_H-M   'P 1'
#
loop_
_entity.id
_entity.type
_entity.pdbx_description
1 polymer ?
#
loop_
_entity_poly.entity_id
_entity_poly.type
_entity_poly.pdbx_seq_one_letter_code
_entity_poly.pdbx_strand_id
1 'polypeptide(L)'
;MLQLVTVLACCLLVGIPYAAAQSCTKIDNNDAWEALEGEKMTAFLLVGSTRSDVEDCLKSTPTGTPSKPDMTVTMKSKEGGDWKESESKLKMVDDKITAVFGDKSEEGTILYRADGCHVTQLKNGDIEHWVRDGSSADASCCKEDFAQRTTGKSPTNPQEKDCK
;
A
#
# COMPACT_ATOMS: atom_id res chain seq x y z
N MET A 1 -18.27 -57.74 -35.95
CA MET A 1 -17.21 -58.37 -35.14
C MET A 1 -16.44 -57.26 -34.45
N LEU A 2 -16.37 -57.36 -33.13
CA LEU A 2 -15.80 -56.40 -32.19
C LEU A 2 -14.32 -56.76 -31.96
N GLN A 3 -13.37 -55.84 -32.10
CA GLN A 3 -12.03 -55.89 -31.47
C GLN A 3 -11.33 -54.53 -31.66
N LEU A 4 -11.42 -53.64 -30.68
CA LEU A 4 -10.39 -53.34 -29.66
C LEU A 4 -9.06 -52.85 -30.23
N VAL A 5 -8.86 -51.53 -30.23
CA VAL A 5 -7.53 -50.90 -30.21
C VAL A 5 -7.47 -50.02 -28.97
N THR A 6 -6.81 -50.54 -27.94
CA THR A 6 -6.57 -49.89 -26.65
C THR A 6 -5.47 -48.85 -26.84
N VAL A 7 -5.83 -47.57 -26.89
CA VAL A 7 -4.86 -46.46 -26.80
C VAL A 7 -4.66 -46.12 -25.33
N LEU A 8 -3.58 -46.66 -24.76
CA LEU A 8 -3.11 -46.33 -23.42
C LEU A 8 -2.35 -45.00 -23.48
N ALA A 9 -3.08 -43.88 -23.39
CA ALA A 9 -2.49 -42.57 -23.19
C ALA A 9 -2.42 -42.29 -21.67
N CYS A 10 -1.26 -42.56 -21.07
CA CYS A 10 -0.89 -42.08 -19.74
C CYS A 10 -0.85 -40.55 -19.73
N CYS A 11 -1.98 -39.90 -19.45
CA CYS A 11 -1.96 -38.51 -19.00
C CYS A 11 -1.45 -38.48 -17.56
N LEU A 12 -0.13 -38.29 -17.43
CA LEU A 12 0.49 -37.73 -16.24
C LEU A 12 -0.19 -36.38 -15.95
N LEU A 13 -1.24 -36.41 -15.15
CA LEU A 13 -1.76 -35.23 -14.47
C LEU A 13 -0.72 -34.86 -13.42
N VAL A 14 0.24 -34.05 -13.83
CA VAL A 14 1.05 -33.24 -12.94
C VAL A 14 0.04 -32.36 -12.20
N GLY A 15 -0.34 -32.79 -11.01
CA GLY A 15 -1.12 -31.98 -10.09
C GLY A 15 -0.26 -30.78 -9.73
N ILE A 16 -0.41 -29.69 -10.48
CA ILE A 16 0.08 -28.38 -10.07
C ILE A 16 -0.69 -28.09 -8.78
N PRO A 17 -0.03 -28.02 -7.61
CA PRO A 17 -0.72 -27.56 -6.43
C PRO A 17 -1.13 -26.12 -6.74
N TYR A 18 -2.42 -25.91 -6.96
CA TYR A 18 -3.01 -24.59 -6.92
C TYR A 18 -2.63 -24.02 -5.56
N ALA A 19 -1.67 -23.10 -5.54
CA ALA A 19 -1.43 -22.25 -4.39
C ALA A 19 -2.80 -21.67 -4.03
N ALA A 20 -3.26 -21.93 -2.81
CA ALA A 20 -4.52 -21.38 -2.33
C ALA A 20 -4.45 -19.86 -2.56
N ALA A 21 -5.31 -19.36 -3.46
CA ALA A 21 -5.45 -17.93 -3.65
C ALA A 21 -5.74 -17.35 -2.27
N GLN A 22 -4.84 -16.50 -1.75
CA GLN A 22 -5.14 -15.75 -0.55
C GLN A 22 -6.40 -14.96 -0.85
N SER A 23 -7.50 -15.33 -0.19
CA SER A 23 -8.74 -14.57 -0.32
C SER A 23 -8.48 -13.19 0.25
N CYS A 24 -8.52 -12.18 -0.61
CA CYS A 24 -8.42 -10.80 -0.16
C CYS A 24 -9.66 -10.44 0.65
N THR A 25 -9.56 -10.64 1.97
CA THR A 25 -10.56 -10.17 2.92
C THR A 25 -10.44 -8.66 2.98
N LYS A 26 -11.19 -7.99 2.08
CA LYS A 26 -11.39 -6.55 2.17
C LYS A 26 -11.97 -6.24 3.54
N ILE A 27 -11.41 -5.23 4.20
CA ILE A 27 -12.03 -4.68 5.40
C ILE A 27 -13.08 -3.66 4.96
N ASP A 28 -14.33 -3.84 5.40
CA ASP A 28 -15.47 -3.10 4.84
C ASP A 28 -15.50 -1.62 5.23
N ASN A 29 -14.90 -1.26 6.37
CA ASN A 29 -14.67 0.15 6.70
C ASN A 29 -13.32 0.58 6.14
N ASN A 30 -13.26 1.79 5.57
CA ASN A 30 -12.03 2.43 5.14
C ASN A 30 -11.56 3.46 6.20
N ASP A 31 -11.83 3.23 7.49
CA ASP A 31 -11.47 4.18 8.55
C ASP A 31 -9.95 4.45 8.52
N ALA A 32 -9.59 5.72 8.37
CA ALA A 32 -8.21 6.17 8.17
C ALA A 32 -7.34 5.94 9.40
N TRP A 33 -7.92 6.07 10.61
CA TRP A 33 -7.21 5.80 11.86
C TRP A 33 -6.84 4.32 11.98
N GLU A 34 -7.77 3.44 11.61
CA GLU A 34 -7.53 1.99 11.58
C GLU A 34 -6.60 1.58 10.42
N ALA A 35 -6.67 2.24 9.27
CA ALA A 35 -5.80 1.97 8.11
C ALA A 35 -4.33 2.29 8.39
N LEU A 36 -4.07 3.39 9.11
CA LEU A 36 -2.72 3.79 9.53
C LEU A 36 -2.29 3.12 10.85
N GLU A 37 -3.14 2.26 11.40
CA GLU A 37 -2.89 1.54 12.66
C GLU A 37 -2.45 2.49 13.79
N GLY A 38 -3.16 3.61 13.96
CA GLY A 38 -2.74 4.73 14.81
C GLY A 38 -2.39 4.33 16.25
N GLU A 39 -3.11 3.38 16.83
CA GLU A 39 -2.83 2.86 18.19
C GLU A 39 -1.54 2.05 18.30
N LYS A 40 -1.07 1.47 17.18
CA LYS A 40 0.11 0.61 17.14
C LYS A 40 1.39 1.37 16.78
N MET A 41 1.33 2.69 16.58
CA MET A 41 2.50 3.51 16.22
C MET A 41 3.24 2.96 14.99
N THR A 42 2.48 2.47 14.00
CA THR A 42 3.04 1.69 12.89
C THR A 42 3.63 2.60 11.82
N ALA A 43 4.86 2.29 11.39
CA ALA A 43 5.49 2.96 10.26
C ALA A 43 5.03 2.35 8.92
N PHE A 44 4.93 3.18 7.89
CA PHE A 44 4.53 2.78 6.54
C PHE A 44 5.51 3.28 5.48
N LEU A 45 5.74 2.46 4.46
CA LEU A 45 6.53 2.75 3.27
C LEU A 45 5.59 3.02 2.10
N LEU A 46 5.86 4.05 1.31
CA LEU A 46 5.19 4.26 0.03
C LEU A 46 5.82 3.36 -1.03
N VAL A 47 5.13 2.31 -1.45
CA VAL A 47 5.63 1.28 -2.39
C VAL A 47 5.03 1.39 -3.79
N GLY A 48 4.11 2.33 -4.01
CA GLY A 48 3.53 2.61 -5.31
C GLY A 48 2.87 3.98 -5.34
N SER A 49 3.10 4.77 -6.40
CA SER A 49 2.44 6.07 -6.57
C SER A 49 2.22 6.39 -8.04
N THR A 50 1.12 7.08 -8.36
CA THR A 50 0.92 7.66 -9.71
C THR A 50 1.44 9.09 -9.84
N ARG A 51 1.84 9.70 -8.72
CA ARG A 51 2.37 11.05 -8.66
C ARG A 51 3.78 11.09 -9.28
N SER A 52 4.02 12.07 -10.16
CA SER A 52 5.31 12.20 -10.87
C SER A 52 6.45 12.77 -10.01
N ASP A 53 6.11 13.55 -8.98
CA ASP A 53 7.02 14.23 -8.05
C ASP A 53 7.11 13.50 -6.69
N VAL A 54 6.79 12.21 -6.64
CA VAL A 54 6.96 11.42 -5.42
C VAL A 54 8.43 11.33 -5.02
N GLU A 55 8.72 11.57 -3.75
CA GLU A 55 10.07 11.49 -3.20
C GLU A 55 10.52 10.02 -3.09
N ASP A 56 11.80 9.77 -3.35
CA ASP A 56 12.38 8.44 -3.25
C ASP A 56 12.36 7.97 -1.78
N CYS A 57 12.19 6.66 -1.55
CA CYS A 57 12.29 6.06 -0.21
C CYS A 57 11.32 6.61 0.85
N LEU A 58 10.21 7.22 0.44
CA LEU A 58 9.29 7.87 1.36
C LEU A 58 8.74 6.88 2.40
N LYS A 59 8.95 7.23 3.67
CA LYS A 59 8.52 6.48 4.86
C LYS A 59 7.84 7.44 5.84
N SER A 60 6.66 7.05 6.33
CA SER A 60 5.95 7.72 7.42
C SER A 60 6.16 6.96 8.72
N THR A 61 6.57 7.64 9.79
CA THR A 61 6.77 7.04 11.12
C THR A 61 6.04 7.85 12.18
N PRO A 62 5.05 7.30 12.89
CA PRO A 62 4.40 7.98 14.00
C PRO A 62 5.37 8.40 15.11
N THR A 63 5.15 9.58 15.68
CA THR A 63 5.94 10.14 16.79
C THR A 63 5.04 10.63 17.92
N GLY A 64 5.60 10.69 19.13
CA GLY A 64 4.85 11.07 20.33
C GLY A 64 3.81 10.02 20.74
N THR A 65 2.67 10.51 21.23
CA THR A 65 1.52 9.67 21.63
C THR A 65 0.30 10.09 20.82
N PRO A 66 -0.11 9.31 19.80
CA PRO A 66 -1.29 9.58 18.99
C PRO A 66 -2.56 9.57 19.83
N SER A 67 -3.56 10.36 19.41
CA SER A 67 -4.88 10.41 20.04
C SER A 67 -5.92 10.70 18.98
N LYS A 68 -6.80 9.74 18.66
CA LYS A 68 -7.81 9.88 17.59
C LYS A 68 -8.58 11.20 17.74
N PRO A 69 -8.70 12.04 16.69
CA PRO A 69 -8.33 11.78 15.29
C PRO A 69 -6.90 12.17 14.87
N ASP A 70 -6.05 12.60 15.81
CA ASP A 70 -4.79 13.28 15.52
C ASP A 70 -3.55 12.39 15.74
N MET A 71 -2.59 12.48 14.84
CA MET A 71 -1.29 11.80 14.92
C MET A 71 -0.19 12.67 14.33
N THR A 72 0.97 12.74 14.99
CA THR A 72 2.16 13.34 14.40
C THR A 72 3.01 12.24 13.76
N VAL A 73 3.56 12.52 12.59
CA VAL A 73 4.47 11.60 11.89
C VAL A 73 5.73 12.33 11.44
N THR A 74 6.86 11.63 11.46
CA THR A 74 8.06 12.00 10.71
C THR A 74 7.98 11.35 9.33
N MET A 75 8.05 12.17 8.29
CA MET A 75 8.22 11.74 6.91
C MET A 75 9.71 11.76 6.57
N LYS A 76 10.26 10.62 6.18
CA LYS A 76 11.66 10.47 5.77
C LYS A 76 11.72 10.03 4.31
N SER A 77 12.59 10.65 3.52
CA SER A 77 12.72 10.39 2.08
C SER A 77 14.11 10.77 1.58
N LYS A 78 14.44 10.40 0.34
CA LYS A 78 15.60 10.89 -0.40
C LYS A 78 15.17 11.89 -1.46
N GLU A 79 15.89 12.99 -1.55
CA GLU A 79 15.75 13.97 -2.64
C GLU A 79 17.15 14.33 -3.15
N GLY A 80 17.42 14.07 -4.44
CA GLY A 80 18.76 14.28 -5.01
C GLY A 80 19.83 13.35 -4.44
N GLY A 81 19.44 12.23 -3.82
CA GLY A 81 20.34 11.26 -3.17
C GLY A 81 20.56 11.50 -1.68
N ASP A 82 20.20 12.68 -1.16
CA ASP A 82 20.35 13.02 0.25
C ASP A 82 19.06 12.71 1.04
N TRP A 83 19.24 12.19 2.25
CA TRP A 83 18.13 11.98 3.18
C TRP A 83 17.58 13.29 3.71
N LYS A 84 16.26 13.42 3.72
CA LYS A 84 15.52 14.52 4.33
C LYS A 84 14.48 13.97 5.29
N GLU A 85 14.16 14.79 6.28
CA GLU A 85 13.11 14.52 7.25
C GLU A 85 12.23 15.77 7.39
N SER A 86 10.92 15.55 7.46
CA SER A 86 9.95 16.58 7.80
C SER A 86 8.93 16.03 8.77
N GLU A 87 8.38 16.91 9.62
CA GLU A 87 7.27 16.55 10.50
C GLU A 87 5.94 16.91 9.82
N SER A 88 4.95 16.03 9.96
CA SER A 88 3.58 16.27 9.53
C SER A 88 2.60 15.99 10.65
N LYS A 89 1.56 16.81 10.74
CA LYS A 89 0.40 16.55 11.59
C LYS A 89 -0.71 15.96 10.74
N LEU A 90 -1.13 14.74 11.08
CA LEU A 90 -2.22 14.04 10.44
C LEU A 90 -3.49 14.20 11.27
N LYS A 91 -4.60 14.50 10.58
CA LYS A 91 -5.96 14.42 11.11
C LYS A 91 -6.73 13.39 10.31
N MET A 92 -7.31 12.40 10.99
CA MET A 92 -7.99 11.25 10.39
C MET A 92 -9.45 11.21 10.82
N VAL A 93 -10.36 11.44 9.88
CA VAL A 93 -11.80 11.46 10.14
C VAL A 93 -12.48 10.62 9.07
N ASP A 94 -13.21 9.60 9.51
CA ASP A 94 -13.80 8.58 8.64
C ASP A 94 -12.71 7.98 7.72
N ASP A 95 -12.90 8.02 6.40
CA ASP A 95 -11.94 7.55 5.40
C ASP A 95 -10.89 8.60 4.99
N LYS A 96 -10.91 9.79 5.59
CA LYS A 96 -10.07 10.92 5.16
C LYS A 96 -8.85 11.09 6.03
N ILE A 97 -7.75 11.46 5.37
CA ILE A 97 -6.49 11.90 5.96
C ILE A 97 -6.27 13.34 5.53
N THR A 98 -5.95 14.22 6.47
CA THR A 98 -5.42 15.55 6.19
C THR A 98 -4.03 15.64 6.81
N ALA A 99 -3.00 15.78 5.97
CA ALA A 99 -1.61 15.96 6.38
C ALA A 99 -1.23 17.44 6.31
N VAL A 100 -0.63 17.99 7.36
CA VAL A 100 -0.22 19.40 7.45
C VAL A 100 1.28 19.51 7.60
N PHE A 101 1.92 20.22 6.66
CA PHE A 101 3.35 20.49 6.57
C PHE A 101 3.60 22.00 6.67
N GLY A 102 3.82 22.51 7.88
CA GLY A 102 3.88 23.97 8.10
C GLY A 102 2.57 24.65 7.67
N ASP A 103 2.64 25.52 6.67
CA ASP A 103 1.48 26.26 6.13
C ASP A 103 0.77 25.53 4.98
N LYS A 104 1.25 24.36 4.57
CA LYS A 104 0.68 23.56 3.49
C LYS A 104 -0.12 22.38 4.04
N SER A 105 -1.16 21.97 3.32
CA SER A 105 -1.93 20.77 3.63
C SER A 105 -2.15 19.91 2.39
N GLU A 106 -2.14 18.60 2.57
CA GLU A 106 -2.50 17.60 1.58
C GLU A 106 -3.65 16.74 2.12
N GLU A 107 -4.61 16.40 1.26
CA GLU A 107 -5.76 15.58 1.62
C GLU A 107 -5.70 14.25 0.86
N GLY A 108 -5.96 13.15 1.57
CA GLY A 108 -6.08 11.81 1.03
C GLY A 108 -7.34 11.10 1.52
N THR A 109 -7.83 10.13 0.74
CA THR A 109 -8.96 9.26 1.10
C THR A 109 -8.54 7.80 1.00
N ILE A 110 -8.78 7.00 2.04
CA ILE A 110 -8.54 5.56 2.01
C ILE A 110 -9.57 4.90 1.09
N LEU A 111 -9.09 4.27 0.02
CA LEU A 111 -9.91 3.57 -0.95
C LEU A 111 -10.05 2.09 -0.62
N TYR A 112 -8.99 1.52 -0.06
CA TYR A 112 -8.88 0.12 0.30
C TYR A 112 -7.88 -0.02 1.44
N ARG A 113 -8.16 -0.95 2.36
CA ARG A 113 -7.18 -1.37 3.37
C ARG A 113 -7.27 -2.88 3.61
N ALA A 114 -6.13 -3.44 3.98
CA ALA A 114 -6.01 -4.79 4.51
C ALA A 114 -4.99 -4.77 5.66
N ASP A 115 -4.76 -5.91 6.32
CA ASP A 115 -3.75 -5.97 7.38
C ASP A 115 -2.37 -5.56 6.85
N GLY A 116 -1.80 -4.50 7.42
CA GLY A 116 -0.47 -4.00 7.07
C GLY A 116 -0.38 -3.23 5.76
N CYS A 117 -1.47 -2.84 5.11
CA CYS A 117 -1.41 -2.01 3.90
C CYS A 117 -2.67 -1.18 3.66
N HIS A 118 -2.53 -0.10 2.89
CA HIS A 118 -3.66 0.68 2.41
C HIS A 118 -3.40 1.31 1.04
N VAL A 119 -4.47 1.60 0.32
CA VAL A 119 -4.48 2.37 -0.92
C VAL A 119 -5.19 3.69 -0.67
N THR A 120 -4.51 4.79 -0.96
CA THR A 120 -4.97 6.15 -0.70
C THR A 120 -5.12 6.91 -2.02
N GLN A 121 -6.21 7.64 -2.19
CA GLN A 121 -6.36 8.62 -3.26
C GLN A 121 -6.10 10.02 -2.72
N LEU A 122 -5.12 10.71 -3.28
CA LEU A 122 -4.87 12.12 -3.02
C LEU A 122 -5.95 12.99 -3.68
N LYS A 123 -6.16 14.21 -3.16
CA LYS A 123 -7.15 15.17 -3.68
C LYS A 123 -7.01 15.49 -5.17
N ASN A 124 -5.79 15.45 -5.71
CA ASN A 124 -5.50 15.67 -7.12
C ASN A 124 -5.83 14.44 -8.01
N GLY A 125 -6.29 13.34 -7.42
CA GLY A 125 -6.65 12.10 -8.12
C GLY A 125 -5.51 11.10 -8.27
N ASP A 126 -4.31 11.42 -7.77
CA ASP A 126 -3.22 10.45 -7.66
C ASP A 126 -3.53 9.37 -6.65
N ILE A 127 -2.97 8.19 -6.88
CA ILE A 127 -3.21 7.02 -6.06
C ILE A 127 -1.88 6.55 -5.52
N GLU A 128 -1.87 6.20 -4.25
CA GLU A 128 -0.72 5.73 -3.50
C GLU A 128 -1.00 4.39 -2.84
N HIS A 129 0.00 3.52 -2.81
CA HIS A 129 -0.01 2.22 -2.15
C HIS A 129 1.04 2.22 -1.04
N TRP A 130 0.55 2.09 0.19
CA TRP A 130 1.34 2.14 1.41
C TRP A 130 1.34 0.77 2.09
N VAL A 131 2.52 0.36 2.57
CA VAL A 131 2.73 -0.94 3.21
C VAL A 131 3.47 -0.77 4.53
N ARG A 132 3.06 -1.50 5.57
CA ARG A 132 3.69 -1.52 6.88
C ARG A 132 5.19 -1.81 6.74
N ASP A 133 6.02 -1.00 7.37
CA ASP A 133 7.46 -1.24 7.39
C ASP A 133 7.79 -2.58 8.09
N GLY A 134 8.70 -3.35 7.50
CA GLY A 134 9.03 -4.71 7.93
C GLY A 134 8.00 -5.79 7.57
N SER A 135 6.87 -5.45 6.95
CA SER A 135 6.00 -6.45 6.33
C SER A 135 6.56 -6.86 4.96
N SER A 136 6.25 -8.09 4.51
CA SER A 136 6.60 -8.47 3.13
C SER A 136 5.86 -7.54 2.19
N ALA A 137 6.63 -6.80 1.37
CA ALA A 137 6.13 -5.77 0.45
C ALA A 137 5.04 -6.25 -0.53
N ASP A 138 4.85 -7.57 -0.65
CA ASP A 138 3.75 -8.23 -1.34
C ASP A 138 2.52 -8.44 -0.43
N ALA A 139 1.98 -7.34 0.11
CA ALA A 139 0.60 -7.33 0.59
C ALA A 139 -0.33 -7.45 -0.64
N SER A 140 -0.50 -8.69 -1.10
CA SER A 140 -1.10 -9.08 -2.39
C SER A 140 -2.39 -8.32 -2.70
N CYS A 141 -3.22 -8.08 -1.69
CA CYS A 141 -4.51 -7.42 -1.88
C CYS A 141 -4.44 -5.92 -2.15
N CYS A 142 -3.62 -5.17 -1.42
CA CYS A 142 -3.45 -3.74 -1.70
C CYS A 142 -2.70 -3.53 -3.02
N LYS A 143 -1.76 -4.42 -3.35
CA LYS A 143 -1.08 -4.44 -4.65
C LYS A 143 -2.04 -4.68 -5.80
N GLU A 144 -2.95 -5.64 -5.67
CA GLU A 144 -3.99 -5.94 -6.66
C GLU A 144 -4.98 -4.78 -6.82
N ASP A 145 -5.51 -4.23 -5.71
CA ASP A 145 -6.42 -3.08 -5.74
C ASP A 145 -5.74 -1.85 -6.38
N PHE A 146 -4.49 -1.57 -5.99
CA PHE A 146 -3.70 -0.49 -6.59
C PHE A 146 -3.50 -0.69 -8.10
N ALA A 147 -3.10 -1.89 -8.54
CA ALA A 147 -2.89 -2.18 -9.95
C ALA A 147 -4.18 -2.01 -10.78
N GLN A 148 -5.33 -2.44 -10.25
CA GLN A 148 -6.61 -2.25 -10.90
C GLN A 148 -6.94 -0.76 -11.09
N ARG A 149 -6.80 0.04 -10.03
CA ARG A 149 -7.14 1.47 -10.06
C ARG A 149 -6.18 2.33 -10.86
N THR A 150 -4.96 1.86 -11.04
CA THR A 150 -3.90 2.56 -11.80
C THR A 150 -3.75 2.03 -13.23
N THR A 151 -4.69 1.19 -13.69
CA THR A 151 -4.71 0.72 -15.09
C THR A 151 -4.66 1.90 -16.06
N GLY A 152 -3.71 1.86 -17.00
CA GLY A 152 -3.48 2.94 -17.97
C GLY A 152 -2.64 4.12 -17.46
N LYS A 153 -2.18 4.07 -16.21
CA LYS A 153 -1.18 4.99 -15.65
C LYS A 153 0.20 4.31 -15.60
N SER A 154 1.26 5.09 -15.39
CA SER A 154 2.63 4.61 -15.20
C SER A 154 3.06 4.85 -13.75
N PRO A 155 2.65 3.99 -12.80
CA PRO A 155 3.03 4.16 -11.41
C PRO A 155 4.52 3.92 -11.20
N THR A 156 5.08 4.58 -10.21
CA THR A 156 6.47 4.42 -9.75
C THR A 156 6.48 3.71 -8.41
N ASN A 157 7.59 3.02 -8.11
CA ASN A 157 7.86 2.44 -6.80
C ASN A 157 9.00 3.23 -6.12
N PRO A 158 8.70 4.10 -5.13
CA PRO A 158 9.74 4.88 -4.45
C PRO A 158 10.77 4.04 -3.70
N GLN A 159 10.48 2.78 -3.36
CA GLN A 159 11.38 1.93 -2.58
C GLN A 159 12.47 1.26 -3.43
N GLU A 160 12.39 1.32 -4.77
CA GLU A 160 13.42 0.77 -5.68
C GLU A 160 14.64 1.69 -5.87
N LYS A 161 14.76 2.72 -5.02
CA LYS A 161 15.69 3.86 -5.19
C LYS A 161 16.88 3.81 -4.23
N ASP A 162 17.38 2.60 -3.98
CA ASP A 162 18.49 2.33 -3.06
C ASP A 162 18.24 2.93 -1.65
N CYS A 163 17.15 2.51 -1.00
CA CYS A 163 16.70 3.07 0.28
C CYS A 163 17.47 2.58 1.52
N LYS A 164 18.69 2.07 1.31
CA LYS A 164 19.59 1.59 2.37
C LYS A 164 20.38 2.73 3.00
#